data_AF-A0A8I1QHA6-F1
#
_entry.id   AF-A0A8I1QHA6-F1
#
_cell.length_a   1.000
_cell.length_b   1.000
_cell.length_c   1.000
_cell.angle_alpha   90.00
_cell.angle_beta   90.00
_cell.angle_gamma   90.00
#
_symmetry.space_group_name_H-M   'P 1'
#
loop_
_entity.id
_entity.type
_entity.pdbx_description
1 polymer ?
#
loop_
_entity_poly.entity_id
_entity_poly.type
_entity_poly.pdbx_seq_one_letter_code
_entity_poly.pdbx_strand_id
1 'polypeptide(L)'
;MDEAEETPGMQTLMAQLDSIRFLAGVEEGRWQVLSIHWPYLYVRVRFSSEAGELSFGHDFRLECSGYPDPGPFVERWRYAEDAQHGERPAAPSPGAPGFVEAMKEWGSGAESGIYRAWNRGASLHNDWSRKRPDEAWNRTRNITFIMEQLYALVAEQAIWLASRAA
;
A
#
# COMPACT_ATOMS: atom_id res chain seq x y z
N MET A 1 -17.08 23.63 -13.06
CA MET A 1 -16.68 22.24 -13.30
C MET A 1 -15.22 22.35 -13.65
N ASP A 2 -14.38 22.41 -12.61
CA ASP A 2 -12.95 22.57 -12.82
C ASP A 2 -12.44 21.24 -13.35
N GLU A 3 -12.04 21.22 -14.63
CA GLU A 3 -11.14 20.20 -15.14
C GLU A 3 -9.90 20.27 -14.25
N ALA A 4 -9.75 19.32 -13.34
CA ALA A 4 -8.51 19.15 -12.62
C ALA A 4 -7.42 18.95 -13.66
N GLU A 5 -6.52 19.93 -13.80
CA GLU A 5 -5.40 19.88 -14.72
C GLU A 5 -4.62 18.57 -14.47
N GLU A 6 -4.65 17.65 -15.44
CA GLU A 6 -3.98 16.36 -15.33
C GLU A 6 -2.47 16.58 -15.18
N THR A 7 -1.97 16.44 -13.95
CA THR A 7 -0.54 16.59 -13.70
C THR A 7 0.24 15.43 -14.35
N PRO A 8 1.51 15.64 -14.76
CA PRO A 8 2.36 14.55 -15.28
C PRO A 8 2.48 13.36 -14.32
N GLY A 9 2.41 13.61 -13.00
CA GLY A 9 2.41 12.56 -12.00
C GLY A 9 1.14 11.71 -12.02
N MET A 10 -0.03 12.34 -12.21
CA MET A 10 -1.30 11.64 -12.41
C MET A 10 -1.25 10.78 -13.67
N GLN A 11 -0.79 11.33 -14.80
CA GLN A 11 -0.65 10.58 -16.06
C GLN A 11 0.30 9.38 -15.91
N THR A 12 1.42 9.57 -15.22
CA THR A 12 2.37 8.49 -14.94
C THR A 12 1.74 7.40 -14.07
N LEU A 13 0.98 7.77 -13.03
CA LEU A 13 0.28 6.79 -12.21
C LEU A 13 -0.76 6.03 -13.03
N MET A 14 -1.63 6.73 -13.77
CA MET A 14 -2.68 6.11 -14.59
C MET A 14 -2.10 5.13 -15.61
N ALA A 15 -1.05 5.52 -16.35
CA ALA A 15 -0.36 4.63 -17.28
C ALA A 15 0.22 3.37 -16.62
N GLN A 16 0.63 3.46 -15.35
CA GLN A 16 1.12 2.30 -14.61
C GLN A 16 -0.01 1.42 -14.06
N LEU A 17 -1.15 2.00 -13.68
CA LEU A 17 -2.37 1.26 -13.33
C LEU A 17 -2.92 0.48 -14.53
N ASP A 18 -2.76 1.01 -15.74
CA ASP A 18 -3.13 0.33 -16.99
C ASP A 18 -2.07 -0.65 -17.52
N SER A 19 -0.93 -0.78 -16.83
CA SER A 19 0.13 -1.69 -17.27
C SER A 19 -0.28 -3.16 -17.08
N ILE A 20 0.12 -4.03 -18.01
CA ILE A 20 -0.14 -5.47 -17.96
C ILE A 20 0.23 -6.08 -16.61
N ARG A 21 1.35 -5.66 -16.01
CA ARG A 21 1.80 -6.19 -14.73
C ARG A 21 0.88 -5.79 -13.58
N PHE A 22 0.36 -4.56 -13.58
CA PHE A 22 -0.61 -4.14 -12.57
C PHE A 22 -1.94 -4.89 -12.74
N LEU A 23 -2.43 -4.96 -13.99
CA LEU A 23 -3.69 -5.62 -14.33
C LEU A 23 -3.66 -7.12 -14.02
N ALA A 24 -2.53 -7.81 -14.24
CA ALA A 24 -2.39 -9.22 -13.86
C ALA A 24 -2.68 -9.46 -12.37
N GLY A 25 -2.18 -8.60 -11.47
CA GLY A 25 -2.51 -8.72 -10.05
C GLY A 25 -3.95 -8.37 -9.69
N VAL A 26 -4.63 -7.56 -10.51
CA VAL A 26 -6.09 -7.34 -10.39
C VAL A 26 -6.87 -8.57 -10.82
N GLU A 27 -6.53 -9.16 -11.97
CA GLU A 27 -7.15 -10.38 -12.50
C GLU A 27 -6.96 -11.58 -11.57
N GLU A 28 -5.78 -11.70 -10.95
CA GLU A 28 -5.49 -12.71 -9.93
C GLU A 28 -6.14 -12.41 -8.57
N GLY A 29 -6.86 -11.30 -8.43
CA GLY A 29 -7.55 -10.91 -7.19
C GLY A 29 -6.64 -10.48 -6.04
N ARG A 30 -5.34 -10.24 -6.31
CA ARG A 30 -4.35 -9.80 -5.31
C ARG A 30 -4.64 -8.39 -4.80
N TRP A 31 -5.12 -7.51 -5.69
CA TRP A 31 -5.51 -6.16 -5.32
C TRP A 31 -6.61 -5.59 -6.21
N GLN A 32 -7.20 -4.49 -5.74
CA GLN A 32 -8.25 -3.74 -6.41
C GLN A 32 -8.04 -2.24 -6.14
N VAL A 33 -8.19 -1.40 -7.16
CA VAL A 33 -8.34 0.05 -6.99
C VAL A 33 -9.76 0.33 -6.51
N LEU A 34 -9.88 0.93 -5.33
CA LEU A 34 -11.18 1.30 -4.75
C LEU A 34 -11.64 2.65 -5.27
N SER A 35 -10.77 3.66 -5.21
CA SER A 35 -11.02 4.99 -5.74
C SER A 35 -9.72 5.76 -5.95
N ILE A 36 -9.80 6.81 -6.77
CA ILE A 36 -8.73 7.79 -6.98
C ILE A 36 -9.33 9.17 -6.70
N HIS A 37 -8.85 9.80 -5.63
CA HIS A 37 -9.10 11.20 -5.31
C HIS A 37 -7.76 11.92 -5.31
N TRP A 38 -7.24 12.21 -6.50
CA TRP A 38 -5.87 12.71 -6.70
C TRP A 38 -5.52 13.83 -5.71
N PRO A 39 -4.40 13.74 -4.97
CA PRO A 39 -3.28 12.81 -5.13
C PRO A 39 -3.40 11.47 -4.38
N TYR A 40 -4.58 11.12 -3.85
CA TYR A 40 -4.79 9.89 -3.10
C TYR A 40 -5.29 8.74 -3.97
N LEU A 41 -4.59 7.62 -3.91
CA LEU A 41 -5.02 6.31 -4.44
C LEU A 41 -5.44 5.42 -3.27
N TYR A 42 -6.65 4.88 -3.34
CA TYR A 42 -7.18 3.94 -2.37
C TYR A 42 -7.22 2.56 -3.00
N VAL A 43 -6.63 1.57 -2.33
CA VAL A 43 -6.56 0.20 -2.81
C VAL A 43 -6.99 -0.77 -1.73
N ARG A 44 -7.56 -1.89 -2.14
CA ARG A 44 -7.74 -3.07 -1.30
C ARG A 44 -6.79 -4.14 -1.75
N VAL A 45 -6.01 -4.67 -0.83
CA VAL A 45 -5.12 -5.82 -1.08
C VAL A 45 -5.71 -7.03 -0.37
N ARG A 46 -5.75 -8.16 -1.06
CA ARG A 46 -6.33 -9.40 -0.55
C ARG A 46 -5.38 -10.56 -0.82
N PHE A 47 -5.32 -11.49 0.12
CA PHE A 47 -4.77 -12.81 -0.10
C PHE A 47 -5.91 -13.82 0.03
N SER A 48 -5.95 -14.80 -0.87
CA SER A 48 -6.79 -15.97 -0.70
C SER A 48 -6.05 -17.21 -1.18
N SER A 49 -6.10 -18.32 -0.43
CA SER A 49 -5.56 -19.60 -0.90
C SER A 49 -6.42 -20.16 -2.05
N GLU A 50 -5.87 -21.06 -2.86
CA GLU A 50 -6.60 -21.66 -3.99
C GLU A 50 -7.90 -22.36 -3.55
N ALA A 51 -7.91 -22.96 -2.35
CA ALA A 51 -9.08 -23.59 -1.77
C ALA A 51 -10.08 -22.60 -1.12
N GLY A 52 -9.73 -21.30 -1.04
CA GLY A 52 -10.54 -20.25 -0.40
C GLY A 52 -10.56 -20.31 1.12
N GLU A 53 -9.93 -21.32 1.73
CA GLU A 53 -9.91 -21.56 3.18
C GLU A 53 -9.17 -20.46 3.95
N LEU A 54 -8.15 -19.86 3.33
CA LEU A 54 -7.41 -18.75 3.90
C LEU A 54 -7.82 -17.50 3.16
N SER A 55 -8.38 -16.50 3.85
CA SER A 55 -8.70 -15.22 3.25
C SER A 55 -8.46 -14.08 4.23
N PHE A 56 -7.73 -13.07 3.78
CA PHE A 56 -7.51 -11.84 4.53
C PHE A 56 -7.33 -10.67 3.57
N GLY A 57 -7.80 -9.48 3.95
CA GLY A 57 -7.62 -8.28 3.16
C GLY A 57 -7.50 -7.03 4.01
N HIS A 58 -6.80 -6.02 3.47
CA HIS A 58 -6.61 -4.73 4.10
C HIS A 58 -6.63 -3.62 3.05
N ASP A 59 -7.24 -2.49 3.40
CA ASP A 59 -7.22 -1.28 2.59
C ASP A 59 -5.98 -0.44 2.88
N PHE A 60 -5.45 0.22 1.86
CA PHE A 60 -4.34 1.13 1.98
C PHE A 60 -4.67 2.44 1.28
N ARG A 61 -4.16 3.53 1.84
CA ARG A 61 -4.14 4.84 1.21
C ARG A 61 -2.72 5.14 0.77
N LEU A 62 -2.56 5.53 -0.49
CA LEU A 62 -1.30 5.95 -1.07
C LEU A 62 -1.43 7.43 -1.44
N GLU A 63 -0.65 8.30 -0.82
CA GLU A 63 -0.51 9.69 -1.21
C GLU A 63 0.59 9.80 -2.26
N CYS A 64 0.22 10.26 -3.47
CA CYS A 64 1.05 10.22 -4.68
C CYS A 64 1.48 11.62 -5.15
N SER A 65 1.52 12.64 -4.29
CA SER A 65 2.07 13.94 -4.69
C SER A 65 3.53 13.82 -5.13
N GLY A 66 3.87 14.46 -6.25
CA GLY A 66 5.22 14.40 -6.83
C GLY A 66 5.57 13.09 -7.53
N TYR A 67 4.62 12.16 -7.70
CA TYR A 67 4.85 10.89 -8.40
C TYR A 67 5.49 11.09 -9.78
N PRO A 68 6.46 10.24 -10.20
CA PRO A 68 6.97 9.03 -9.55
C PRO A 68 8.12 9.26 -8.55
N ASP A 69 8.52 10.51 -8.30
CA ASP A 69 9.67 10.82 -7.46
C ASP A 69 9.48 12.15 -6.73
N PRO A 70 9.06 12.13 -5.45
CA PRO A 70 9.10 10.97 -4.55
C PRO A 70 8.05 9.88 -4.86
N GLY A 71 8.32 8.67 -4.38
CA GLY A 71 7.34 7.57 -4.40
C GLY A 71 6.13 7.82 -3.49
N PRO A 72 5.16 6.90 -3.45
CA PRO A 72 3.96 7.10 -2.64
C PRO A 72 4.27 7.06 -1.14
N PHE A 73 3.54 7.86 -0.37
CA PHE A 73 3.43 7.67 1.08
C PHE A 73 2.27 6.75 1.37
N VAL A 74 2.56 5.57 1.90
CA VAL A 74 1.57 4.51 2.11
C VAL A 74 1.17 4.46 3.58
N GLU A 75 -0.12 4.35 3.83
CA GLU A 75 -0.72 4.25 5.14
C GLU A 75 -1.66 3.04 5.23
N ARG A 76 -1.73 2.45 6.42
CA ARG A 76 -2.82 1.54 6.78
C ARG A 76 -4.12 2.32 6.76
N TRP A 77 -5.16 1.77 6.15
CA TRP A 77 -6.39 2.49 5.95
C TRP A 77 -7.62 1.59 6.05
N ARG A 78 -8.77 2.18 6.29
CA ARG A 78 -10.09 1.58 6.11
C ARG A 78 -10.85 2.51 5.18
N TYR A 79 -11.06 2.09 3.95
CA TYR A 79 -11.73 2.92 2.95
C TYR A 79 -13.24 3.00 3.20
N ALA A 80 -13.82 4.15 2.91
CA ALA A 80 -15.26 4.42 2.86
C ALA A 80 -15.53 5.47 1.78
N GLU A 81 -16.70 5.45 1.15
CA GLU A 81 -17.06 6.44 0.10
C GLU A 81 -17.22 7.87 0.68
N ASP A 82 -17.60 8.01 1.96
CA ASP A 82 -17.63 9.27 2.72
C ASP A 82 -17.63 8.96 4.25
N ALA A 83 -17.44 9.86 5.24
CA ALA A 83 -17.08 11.27 5.23
C ALA A 83 -15.58 11.46 4.90
N GLN A 84 -15.36 11.83 3.64
CA GLN A 84 -14.10 12.02 2.88
C GLN A 84 -12.98 11.01 3.10
N HIS A 85 -13.35 9.79 2.68
CA HIS A 85 -12.51 8.69 2.22
C HIS A 85 -11.86 7.82 3.28
N GLY A 86 -12.54 7.70 4.42
CA GLY A 86 -12.26 6.67 5.42
C GLY A 86 -11.35 7.14 6.54
N GLU A 87 -10.80 6.17 7.26
CA GLU A 87 -10.02 6.44 8.45
C GLU A 87 -8.80 5.55 8.54
N ARG A 88 -7.84 5.99 9.35
CA ARG A 88 -6.73 5.15 9.76
C ARG A 88 -7.15 4.27 10.93
N PRO A 89 -7.19 2.93 10.79
CA PRO A 89 -7.50 2.05 11.91
C PRO A 89 -6.39 2.08 12.96
N ALA A 90 -6.64 1.54 14.16
CA ALA A 90 -5.58 1.27 15.14
C ALA A 90 -4.53 0.30 14.57
N ALA A 91 -3.28 0.38 15.08
CA ALA A 91 -2.26 -0.60 14.69
C ALA A 91 -2.71 -2.02 15.09
N PRO A 92 -2.52 -3.02 14.21
CA PRO A 92 -2.96 -4.39 14.47
C PRO A 92 -2.13 -5.02 15.59
N SER A 93 -2.82 -5.64 16.55
CA SER A 93 -2.25 -6.52 17.56
C SER A 93 -3.36 -7.43 18.10
N PRO A 94 -3.19 -8.77 18.11
CA PRO A 94 -2.03 -9.54 17.63
C PRO A 94 -1.97 -9.70 16.10
N GLY A 95 -0.88 -10.26 15.56
CA GLY A 95 -0.75 -10.58 14.14
C GLY A 95 0.60 -11.19 13.78
N ALA A 96 0.83 -11.41 12.49
CA ALA A 96 2.12 -11.86 11.96
C ALA A 96 3.21 -10.82 12.29
N PRO A 97 4.42 -11.23 12.75
CA PRO A 97 5.44 -10.29 13.16
C PRO A 97 5.81 -9.25 12.10
N GLY A 98 5.95 -9.64 10.83
CA GLY A 98 6.27 -8.71 9.75
C GLY A 98 5.12 -7.74 9.51
N PHE A 99 3.88 -8.23 9.39
CA PHE A 99 2.69 -7.40 9.23
C PHE A 99 2.50 -6.39 10.37
N VAL A 100 2.56 -6.84 11.63
CA VAL A 100 2.42 -5.99 12.81
C VAL A 100 3.52 -4.92 12.86
N GLU A 101 4.77 -5.31 12.60
CA GLU A 101 5.89 -4.37 12.56
C GLU A 101 5.75 -3.34 11.42
N ALA A 102 5.17 -3.73 10.27
CA ALA A 102 4.90 -2.80 9.17
C ALA A 102 3.83 -1.77 9.51
N MET A 103 2.82 -2.18 10.26
CA MET A 103 1.60 -1.40 10.51
C MET A 103 1.65 -0.59 11.81
N LYS A 104 2.73 -0.72 12.60
CA LYS A 104 2.89 -0.06 13.89
C LYS A 104 2.79 1.46 13.80
N GLU A 105 2.53 2.07 14.94
CA GLU A 105 2.68 3.51 15.10
C GLU A 105 4.15 3.83 15.40
N TRP A 106 4.67 4.86 14.73
CA TRP A 106 6.04 5.34 14.87
C TRP A 106 6.09 6.83 14.52
N GLY A 107 6.97 7.62 15.15
CA GLY A 107 6.99 9.07 14.95
C GLY A 107 5.75 9.78 15.51
N SER A 108 5.46 10.99 15.01
CA SER A 108 4.43 11.91 15.52
C SER A 108 3.01 11.68 14.94
N GLY A 109 2.69 10.46 14.48
CA GLY A 109 1.38 10.09 13.96
C GLY A 109 1.16 10.46 12.48
N ALA A 110 1.28 11.74 12.11
CA ALA A 110 1.18 12.19 10.71
C ALA A 110 2.35 11.68 9.84
N GLU A 111 3.51 11.47 10.44
CA GLU A 111 4.69 10.87 9.80
C GLU A 111 4.58 9.34 9.68
N SER A 112 3.64 8.73 10.40
CA SER A 112 3.62 7.29 10.62
C SER A 112 3.02 6.56 9.42
N GLY A 113 3.71 6.44 8.31
CA GLY A 113 3.26 5.55 7.22
C GLY A 113 3.47 4.07 7.55
N ILE A 114 3.40 3.20 6.56
CA ILE A 114 3.91 1.83 6.67
C ILE A 114 5.42 1.86 6.98
N TYR A 115 5.86 1.11 7.99
CA TYR A 115 7.25 1.08 8.44
C TYR A 115 8.10 0.13 7.59
N ARG A 116 8.37 0.53 6.34
CA ARG A 116 9.18 -0.20 5.37
C ARG A 116 10.06 0.74 4.55
N ALA A 117 11.21 0.25 4.11
CA ALA A 117 12.20 1.05 3.39
C ALA A 117 11.68 1.67 2.09
N TRP A 118 10.72 1.03 1.41
CA TRP A 118 10.08 1.54 0.21
C TRP A 118 9.07 2.67 0.46
N ASN A 119 8.59 2.86 1.68
CA ASN A 119 7.63 3.91 1.97
C ASN A 119 8.36 5.23 2.19
N ARG A 120 7.99 6.30 1.45
CA ARG A 120 8.78 7.55 1.44
C ARG A 120 8.90 8.24 2.82
N GLY A 121 7.94 8.02 3.72
CA GLY A 121 8.03 8.54 5.08
C GLY A 121 9.06 7.79 5.91
N ALA A 122 8.93 6.45 5.97
CA ALA A 122 9.83 5.60 6.74
C ALA A 122 11.25 5.61 6.17
N SER A 123 11.42 5.81 4.86
CA SER A 123 12.73 5.84 4.22
C SER A 123 13.65 6.92 4.80
N LEU A 124 13.07 8.07 5.19
CA LEU A 124 13.78 9.20 5.78
C LEU A 124 14.05 9.03 7.28
N HIS A 125 13.12 8.42 8.02
CA HIS A 125 13.18 8.32 9.48
C HIS A 125 14.34 7.45 10.00
N ASN A 126 14.69 6.39 9.27
CA ASN A 126 15.70 5.41 9.70
C ASN A 126 16.93 5.32 8.80
N ASP A 127 17.05 6.22 7.83
CA ASP A 127 18.08 6.15 6.79
C ASP A 127 18.01 4.81 6.02
N TRP A 128 16.78 4.32 5.81
CA TRP A 128 16.52 3.04 5.17
C TRP A 128 16.90 3.06 3.69
N SER A 129 16.79 4.20 3.02
CA SER A 129 17.23 4.33 1.62
C SER A 129 18.72 4.02 1.47
N ARG A 130 19.56 4.39 2.46
CA ARG A 130 20.99 4.04 2.47
C ARG A 130 21.25 2.63 2.95
N LYS A 131 20.52 2.15 3.97
CA LYS A 131 20.75 0.83 4.59
C LYS A 131 20.17 -0.33 3.77
N ARG A 132 19.09 -0.09 3.03
CA ARG A 132 18.32 -1.08 2.25
C ARG A 132 17.94 -0.50 0.87
N PRO A 133 18.92 -0.16 0.03
CA PRO A 133 18.66 0.38 -1.32
C PRO A 133 17.95 -0.64 -2.23
N ASP A 134 18.10 -1.93 -1.91
CA ASP A 134 17.40 -3.06 -2.53
C ASP A 134 15.89 -3.05 -2.22
N GLU A 135 15.48 -2.46 -1.10
CA GLU A 135 14.06 -2.33 -0.74
C GLU A 135 13.50 -0.94 -1.01
N ALA A 136 14.32 0.10 -0.98
CA ALA A 136 13.88 1.49 -1.07
C ALA A 136 13.28 1.87 -2.42
N TRP A 137 12.30 2.79 -2.41
CA TRP A 137 11.74 3.36 -3.63
C TRP A 137 12.83 4.07 -4.45
N ASN A 138 12.74 3.97 -5.77
CA ASN A 138 13.54 4.76 -6.69
C ASN A 138 12.81 4.87 -8.05
N ARG A 139 13.32 5.74 -8.93
CA ARG A 139 12.69 6.08 -10.22
C ARG A 139 12.54 4.92 -11.21
N THR A 140 13.22 3.79 -11.02
CA THR A 140 13.06 2.60 -11.89
C THR A 140 11.93 1.69 -11.43
N ARG A 141 11.30 2.00 -10.29
CA ARG A 141 10.15 1.27 -9.75
C ARG A 141 8.84 1.96 -10.15
N ASN A 142 7.76 1.19 -10.11
CA ASN A 142 6.42 1.63 -10.45
C ASN A 142 5.43 1.24 -9.34
N ILE A 143 4.17 1.63 -9.50
CA ILE A 143 3.16 1.39 -8.47
C ILE A 143 2.96 -0.10 -8.19
N THR A 144 3.14 -0.97 -9.20
CA THR A 144 3.05 -2.42 -9.04
C THR A 144 4.07 -2.96 -8.04
N PHE A 145 5.28 -2.41 -8.00
CA PHE A 145 6.26 -2.78 -6.98
C PHE A 145 5.69 -2.58 -5.57
N ILE A 146 5.02 -1.45 -5.30
CA ILE A 146 4.38 -1.21 -3.99
C ILE A 146 3.26 -2.22 -3.75
N MET A 147 2.44 -2.51 -4.75
CA MET A 147 1.35 -3.49 -4.62
C MET A 147 1.86 -4.89 -4.27
N GLU A 148 2.97 -5.33 -4.87
CA GLU A 148 3.62 -6.61 -4.53
C GLU A 148 4.11 -6.64 -3.08
N GLN A 149 4.69 -5.53 -2.59
CA GLN A 149 5.11 -5.42 -1.18
C GLN A 149 3.92 -5.49 -0.22
N LEU A 150 2.82 -4.79 -0.53
CA LEU A 150 1.61 -4.82 0.27
C LEU A 150 0.96 -6.22 0.26
N TYR A 151 0.95 -6.88 -0.90
CA TYR A 151 0.44 -8.24 -1.03
C TYR A 151 1.21 -9.24 -0.16
N ALA A 152 2.55 -9.15 -0.13
CA ALA A 152 3.38 -9.99 0.72
C ALA A 152 3.03 -9.83 2.22
N LEU A 153 2.78 -8.60 2.69
CA LEU A 153 2.36 -8.34 4.08
C LEU A 153 0.98 -8.95 4.36
N VAL A 154 0.01 -8.76 3.46
CA VAL A 154 -1.35 -9.29 3.61
C VAL A 154 -1.36 -10.82 3.58
N ALA A 155 -0.53 -11.44 2.73
CA ALA A 155 -0.34 -12.89 2.66
C ALA A 155 0.25 -13.45 3.96
N GLU A 156 1.28 -12.81 4.52
CA GLU A 156 1.88 -13.19 5.80
C GLU A 156 0.82 -13.21 6.92
N GLN A 157 -0.01 -12.17 6.98
CA GLN A 157 -1.08 -12.08 7.97
C GLN A 157 -2.15 -13.16 7.78
N ALA A 158 -2.53 -13.46 6.53
CA ALA A 158 -3.49 -14.53 6.23
C ALA A 158 -2.99 -15.90 6.73
N ILE A 159 -1.74 -16.23 6.43
CA ILE A 159 -1.09 -17.49 6.86
C ILE A 159 -1.00 -17.55 8.39
N TRP A 160 -0.64 -16.45 9.04
CA TRP A 160 -0.59 -16.39 10.50
C TRP A 160 -1.96 -16.65 11.13
N LEU A 161 -3.03 -16.01 10.63
CA LEU A 161 -4.39 -16.23 11.13
C LEU A 161 -4.81 -17.70 10.96
N ALA A 162 -4.51 -18.30 9.80
CA ALA A 162 -4.77 -19.71 9.54
C ALA A 162 -4.10 -20.63 10.57
N SER A 163 -2.82 -20.38 10.88
CA SER A 163 -2.05 -21.20 11.81
C SER A 163 -2.55 -21.14 13.26
N ARG A 164 -3.40 -20.16 13.59
CA ARG A 164 -4.01 -19.98 14.92
C ARG A 164 -5.43 -20.52 15.01
N ALA A 165 -6.07 -20.77 13.88
CA ALA A 165 -7.41 -21.34 13.80
C ALA A 165 -7.39 -22.87 13.78
N ALA A 166 -6.24 -23.48 13.45
CA ALA A 166 -5.96 -24.91 13.54
C ALA A 166 -5.56 -25.33 14.97
#